data_AF-A0AAJ5F296-F1
#
_entry.id   AF-A0AAJ5F296-F1
#
_cell.length_a   1.000
_cell.length_b   1.000
_cell.length_c   1.000
_cell.angle_alpha   90.00
_cell.angle_beta   90.00
_cell.angle_gamma   90.00
#
_symmetry.space_group_name_H-M   'P 1'
#
loop_
_entity.id
_entity.type
_entity.pdbx_description
1 polymer ?
#
loop_
_entity_poly.entity_id
_entity_poly.type
_entity_poly.pdbx_seq_one_letter_code
_entity_poly.pdbx_strand_id
1 'polypeptide(L)'
;MTKAPASSTTDRRERRPQQTGPDLLALRAQLARAEREARRAPTPAPARPANLQLKPVKPQREAELAGIDTTDHTLARAHARLRDAVYEGRYHLCPHAIGHARAEGFLEHDIIQVLVAGRVRAVYPEDHRWLVCGFFESCGVALPLHVVVEHQRDGSLDVVTAFVPKHPHHIISRARLAVMLRYDDEQIRTRTAHVGNKPGHRSKGKWKKGA
;
A
#
# COMPACT_ATOMS: atom_id res chain seq x y z
N MET A 1 -16.70 -52.93 90.54
CA MET A 1 -17.75 -52.36 91.41
C MET A 1 -17.58 -50.85 91.39
N THR A 2 -18.70 -50.13 91.55
CA THR A 2 -18.94 -48.67 91.54
C THR A 2 -19.08 -48.03 90.14
N LYS A 3 -20.05 -47.16 89.85
CA LYS A 3 -21.34 -46.78 90.46
C LYS A 3 -22.03 -45.91 89.41
N ALA A 4 -23.25 -46.25 89.00
CA ALA A 4 -24.10 -45.32 88.25
C ALA A 4 -24.54 -44.16 89.16
N PRO A 5 -24.80 -42.98 88.60
CA PRO A 5 -26.19 -42.55 88.64
C PRO A 5 -26.68 -41.90 87.35
N ALA A 6 -27.95 -42.16 87.07
CA ALA A 6 -28.78 -41.44 86.12
C ALA A 6 -29.28 -40.13 86.74
N SER A 7 -29.46 -39.10 85.92
CA SER A 7 -30.53 -38.10 86.10
C SER A 7 -30.67 -37.22 84.86
N SER A 8 -31.88 -37.30 84.30
CA SER A 8 -32.49 -36.46 83.26
C SER A 8 -32.58 -34.99 83.66
N THR A 9 -32.28 -34.04 82.75
CA THR A 9 -33.05 -32.79 82.63
C THR A 9 -32.74 -31.99 81.35
N THR A 10 -33.83 -31.53 80.72
CA THR A 10 -34.02 -30.22 80.06
C THR A 10 -33.54 -30.00 78.62
N ASP A 11 -34.54 -30.07 77.74
CA ASP A 11 -34.77 -29.28 76.52
C ASP A 11 -33.98 -27.96 76.43
N ARG A 12 -33.09 -27.88 75.44
CA ARG A 12 -32.51 -26.62 74.99
C ARG A 12 -32.47 -26.64 73.47
N ARG A 13 -33.48 -26.00 72.86
CA ARG A 13 -33.54 -25.61 71.44
C ARG A 13 -32.18 -25.08 70.97
N GLU A 14 -31.41 -25.92 70.29
CA GLU A 14 -30.27 -25.49 69.52
C GLU A 14 -30.80 -24.86 68.23
N ARG A 15 -30.80 -23.52 68.20
CA ARG A 15 -30.85 -22.75 66.97
C ARG A 15 -29.76 -23.28 66.05
N ARG A 16 -30.13 -23.88 64.92
CA ARG A 16 -29.21 -24.11 63.80
C ARG A 16 -28.43 -22.82 63.57
N PRO A 17 -27.09 -22.80 63.69
CA PRO A 17 -26.33 -21.71 63.11
C PRO A 17 -26.65 -21.74 61.62
N GLN A 18 -27.26 -20.65 61.13
CA GLN A 18 -27.35 -20.40 59.71
C GLN A 18 -25.94 -20.56 59.19
N GLN A 19 -25.72 -21.61 58.38
CA GLN A 19 -24.51 -21.75 57.61
C GLN A 19 -24.42 -20.47 56.79
N THR A 20 -23.64 -19.51 57.26
CA THR A 20 -23.21 -18.35 56.49
C THR A 20 -22.41 -18.94 55.36
N GLY A 21 -23.11 -19.21 54.25
CA GLY A 21 -22.52 -19.48 52.96
C GLY A 21 -21.44 -18.42 52.70
N PRO A 22 -20.39 -18.79 51.94
CA PRO A 22 -19.19 -17.99 51.77
C PRO A 22 -19.56 -16.52 51.61
N ASP A 23 -19.10 -15.76 52.60
CA ASP A 23 -19.42 -14.37 52.90
C ASP A 23 -19.68 -13.56 51.63
N LEU A 24 -20.95 -13.20 51.39
CA LEU A 24 -21.39 -12.49 50.18
C LEU A 24 -20.64 -11.16 49.99
N LEU A 25 -20.08 -10.60 51.08
CA LEU A 25 -19.20 -9.44 51.03
C LEU A 25 -17.85 -9.75 50.39
N ALA A 26 -17.28 -10.93 50.67
CA ALA A 26 -16.02 -11.37 50.06
C ALA A 26 -16.18 -11.57 48.54
N LEU A 27 -17.31 -12.13 48.11
CA LEU A 27 -17.60 -12.35 46.69
C LEU A 27 -17.79 -11.03 45.94
N ARG A 28 -18.47 -10.05 46.57
CA ARG A 28 -18.59 -8.68 46.04
C ARG A 28 -17.24 -7.97 45.95
N ALA A 29 -16.38 -8.14 46.94
CA ALA A 29 -15.04 -7.56 46.93
C ALA A 29 -14.17 -8.15 45.81
N GLN A 30 -14.29 -9.45 45.53
CA GLN A 30 -13.60 -10.12 44.42
C GLN A 30 -14.10 -9.62 43.06
N LEU A 31 -15.41 -9.52 42.86
CA LEU A 31 -15.99 -8.98 41.62
C LEU A 31 -15.55 -7.52 41.37
N ALA A 32 -15.53 -6.69 42.40
CA ALA A 32 -15.07 -5.30 42.27
C ALA A 32 -13.57 -5.19 41.92
N ARG A 33 -12.73 -6.10 42.43
CA ARG A 33 -11.31 -6.17 42.06
C ARG A 33 -11.14 -6.63 40.61
N ALA A 34 -11.85 -7.68 40.21
CA ALA A 34 -11.84 -8.17 38.83
C ALA A 34 -12.32 -7.11 37.82
N GLU A 35 -13.35 -6.34 38.17
CA GLU A 35 -13.86 -5.27 37.30
C GLU A 35 -12.85 -4.11 37.17
N ARG A 36 -12.15 -3.75 38.25
CA ARG A 36 -11.08 -2.74 38.21
C ARG A 36 -9.88 -3.20 37.40
N GLU A 37 -9.52 -4.49 37.47
CA GLU A 37 -8.45 -5.07 36.65
C GLU A 37 -8.85 -5.11 35.17
N ALA A 38 -10.09 -5.47 34.86
CA ALA A 38 -10.62 -5.43 33.49
C ALA A 38 -10.62 -4.01 32.89
N ARG A 39 -10.88 -2.98 33.69
CA ARG A 39 -10.79 -1.57 33.26
C ARG A 39 -9.36 -1.05 33.12
N ARG A 40 -8.40 -1.63 33.85
CA ARG A 40 -6.97 -1.29 33.76
C ARG A 40 -6.25 -2.05 32.65
N ALA A 41 -6.81 -3.16 32.17
CA ALA A 41 -6.27 -3.88 31.04
C ALA A 41 -6.29 -2.96 29.80
N PRO A 42 -5.13 -2.74 29.14
CA PRO A 42 -5.09 -1.95 27.92
C PRO A 42 -5.96 -2.63 26.88
N THR A 43 -6.96 -1.91 26.36
CA THR A 43 -7.80 -2.40 25.26
C THR A 43 -6.87 -2.85 24.14
N PRO A 44 -6.89 -4.13 23.72
CA PRO A 44 -6.09 -4.56 22.59
C PRO A 44 -6.49 -3.70 21.40
N ALA A 45 -5.49 -3.12 20.71
CA ALA A 45 -5.73 -2.29 19.55
C ALA A 45 -6.66 -3.03 18.59
N PRO A 46 -7.68 -2.37 18.01
CA PRO A 46 -8.62 -3.03 17.11
C PRO A 46 -7.82 -3.75 16.02
N ALA A 47 -7.94 -5.07 15.97
CA ALA A 47 -7.28 -5.87 14.94
C ALA A 47 -7.72 -5.33 13.58
N ARG A 48 -6.76 -4.83 12.78
CA ARG A 48 -7.06 -4.35 11.43
C ARG A 48 -7.82 -5.44 10.69
N PRO A 49 -8.99 -5.14 10.08
CA PRO A 49 -9.78 -6.14 9.39
C PRO A 49 -8.91 -6.84 8.34
N ALA A 50 -9.02 -8.17 8.25
CA ALA A 50 -8.20 -9.00 7.36
C ALA A 50 -8.22 -8.53 5.89
N ASN A 51 -9.28 -7.85 5.47
CA ASN A 51 -9.43 -7.26 4.14
C ASN A 51 -8.47 -6.08 3.84
N LEU A 52 -7.84 -5.50 4.87
CA LEU A 52 -6.79 -4.47 4.76
C LEU A 52 -5.38 -5.04 4.87
N GLN A 53 -5.24 -6.36 5.08
CA GLN A 53 -3.93 -7.00 5.00
C GLN A 53 -3.50 -6.99 3.54
N LEU A 54 -2.46 -6.20 3.26
CA LEU A 54 -1.83 -6.14 1.95
C LEU A 54 -1.49 -7.57 1.53
N LYS A 55 -2.08 -8.03 0.42
CA LYS A 55 -1.75 -9.34 -0.15
C LYS A 55 -0.23 -9.40 -0.30
N PRO A 56 0.42 -10.50 0.15
CA PRO A 56 1.86 -10.63 0.04
C PRO A 56 2.26 -10.41 -1.42
N VAL A 57 3.22 -9.52 -1.61
CA VAL A 57 3.72 -9.18 -2.93
C VAL A 57 4.38 -10.44 -3.50
N LYS A 58 4.12 -10.74 -4.78
CA LYS A 58 4.78 -11.89 -5.42
C LYS A 58 6.31 -11.67 -5.37
N PRO A 59 7.13 -12.72 -5.18
CA PRO A 59 8.59 -12.57 -5.04
C PRO A 59 9.24 -11.88 -6.25
N GLN A 60 8.69 -12.09 -7.45
CA GLN A 60 9.11 -11.37 -8.67
C GLN A 60 8.95 -9.85 -8.53
N ARG A 61 7.85 -9.40 -7.91
CA ARG A 61 7.55 -7.98 -7.72
C ARG A 61 8.38 -7.37 -6.58
N GLU A 62 8.81 -8.16 -5.61
CA GLU A 62 9.78 -7.70 -4.59
C GLU A 62 11.14 -7.40 -5.21
N ALA A 63 11.62 -8.26 -6.11
CA ALA A 63 12.86 -8.02 -6.85
C ALA A 63 12.78 -6.78 -7.76
N GLU A 64 11.61 -6.54 -8.38
CA GLU A 64 11.36 -5.35 -9.21
C GLU A 64 11.27 -4.04 -8.42
N LEU A 65 10.87 -4.11 -7.14
CA LEU A 65 10.77 -2.97 -6.23
C LEU A 65 12.05 -2.72 -5.44
N ALA A 66 13.04 -3.63 -5.54
CA ALA A 66 14.33 -3.47 -4.89
C ALA A 66 15.01 -2.18 -5.37
N GLY A 67 15.42 -1.33 -4.42
CA GLY A 67 16.04 -0.03 -4.72
C GLY A 67 15.05 1.12 -4.93
N ILE A 68 13.76 0.93 -4.67
CA ILE A 68 12.75 2.00 -4.66
C ILE A 68 12.46 2.41 -3.22
N ASP A 69 12.69 3.68 -2.91
CA ASP A 69 12.36 4.25 -1.62
C ASP A 69 10.86 4.60 -1.56
N THR A 70 10.18 3.97 -0.61
CA THR A 70 8.74 4.14 -0.36
C THR A 70 8.43 4.54 1.08
N THR A 71 9.45 4.94 1.84
CA THR A 71 9.31 5.35 3.24
C THR A 71 8.63 6.72 3.35
N ASP A 72 7.69 6.87 4.28
CA ASP A 72 6.86 8.10 4.36
C ASP A 72 7.69 9.38 4.51
N HIS A 73 8.81 9.33 5.24
CA HIS A 73 9.70 10.48 5.43
C HIS A 73 10.40 10.92 4.14
N THR A 74 10.87 9.98 3.31
CA THR A 74 11.53 10.31 2.04
C THR A 74 10.52 10.86 1.05
N LEU A 75 9.32 10.27 1.00
CA LEU A 75 8.22 10.73 0.15
C LEU A 75 7.77 12.14 0.54
N ALA A 76 7.59 12.43 1.83
CA ALA A 76 7.20 13.76 2.30
C ALA A 76 8.26 14.82 1.99
N ARG A 77 9.54 14.50 2.19
CA ARG A 77 10.66 15.40 1.87
C ARG A 77 10.78 15.68 0.37
N ALA A 78 10.65 14.63 -0.45
CA ALA A 78 10.66 14.76 -1.91
C ALA A 78 9.50 15.63 -2.38
N HIS A 79 8.30 15.42 -1.83
CA HIS A 79 7.12 16.21 -2.17
C HIS A 79 7.25 17.69 -1.80
N ALA A 80 7.84 18.01 -0.64
CA ALA A 80 8.10 19.39 -0.25
C ALA A 80 9.04 20.08 -1.27
N ARG A 81 10.18 19.44 -1.58
CA ARG A 81 11.13 19.94 -2.58
C ARG A 81 10.51 20.12 -3.96
N LEU A 82 9.65 19.18 -4.33
CA LEU A 82 8.95 19.23 -5.60
C LEU A 82 8.04 20.45 -5.68
N ARG A 83 7.25 20.70 -4.64
CA ARG A 83 6.38 21.88 -4.58
C ARG A 83 7.16 23.18 -4.63
N ASP A 84 8.25 23.28 -3.88
CA ASP A 84 9.10 24.48 -3.86
C ASP A 84 9.62 24.79 -5.28
N ALA A 85 10.17 23.79 -5.97
CA ALA A 85 10.66 23.97 -7.34
C ALA A 85 9.56 24.33 -8.35
N VAL A 86 8.36 23.75 -8.21
CA VAL A 86 7.22 24.09 -9.09
C VAL A 86 6.72 25.51 -8.84
N TYR A 87 6.61 25.95 -7.58
CA TYR A 87 6.20 27.31 -7.26
C TYR A 87 7.21 28.37 -7.71
N GLU A 88 8.50 28.03 -7.70
CA GLU A 88 9.57 28.88 -8.23
C GLU A 88 9.68 28.83 -9.76
N GLY A 89 8.86 28.01 -10.43
CA GLY A 89 8.91 27.85 -11.90
C GLY A 89 10.15 27.13 -12.39
N ARG A 90 10.90 26.44 -11.52
CA ARG A 90 12.12 25.69 -11.84
C ARG A 90 11.78 24.28 -12.32
N TYR A 91 10.96 24.18 -13.35
CA TYR A 91 10.65 22.92 -13.99
C TYR A 91 10.71 23.04 -15.51
N HIS A 92 11.03 21.94 -16.17
CA HIS A 92 11.06 21.83 -17.61
C HIS A 92 10.25 20.61 -18.05
N LEU A 93 9.37 20.79 -19.04
CA LEU A 93 8.59 19.71 -19.62
C LEU A 93 9.35 19.13 -20.80
N CYS A 94 9.82 17.89 -20.67
CA CYS A 94 10.52 17.24 -21.78
C CYS A 94 9.57 17.05 -22.98
N PRO A 95 10.06 17.17 -24.23
CA PRO A 95 9.25 16.93 -25.42
C PRO A 95 8.53 15.58 -25.41
N HIS A 96 9.15 14.57 -24.79
CA HIS A 96 8.59 13.25 -24.57
C HIS A 96 7.31 13.28 -23.71
N ALA A 97 7.31 14.02 -22.60
CA ALA A 97 6.13 14.20 -21.76
C ALA A 97 4.98 14.89 -22.52
N ILE A 98 5.30 15.85 -23.39
CA ILE A 98 4.30 16.51 -24.25
C ILE A 98 3.69 15.53 -25.26
N GLY A 99 4.50 14.63 -25.81
CA GLY A 99 4.03 13.55 -26.70
C GLY A 99 3.00 12.64 -26.03
N HIS A 100 3.31 12.20 -24.81
CA HIS A 100 2.38 11.39 -24.00
C HIS A 100 1.11 12.16 -23.62
N ALA A 101 1.25 13.42 -23.21
CA ALA A 101 0.12 14.27 -22.86
C ALA A 101 -0.91 14.34 -24.01
N ARG A 102 -0.42 14.54 -25.24
CA ARG A 102 -1.25 14.54 -26.45
C ARG A 102 -1.86 13.18 -26.78
N ALA A 103 -1.10 12.09 -26.61
CA ALA A 103 -1.57 10.74 -26.93
C ALA A 103 -2.64 10.24 -25.93
N GLU A 104 -2.52 10.65 -24.67
CA GLU A 104 -3.37 10.16 -23.58
C GLU A 104 -4.48 11.15 -23.19
N GLY A 105 -4.45 12.37 -23.73
CA GLY A 105 -5.54 13.34 -23.63
C GLY A 105 -5.51 14.21 -22.38
N PHE A 106 -4.33 14.52 -21.84
CA PHE A 106 -4.14 15.49 -20.77
C PHE A 106 -3.25 16.65 -21.24
N LEU A 107 -3.31 17.78 -20.54
CA LEU A 107 -2.58 19.00 -20.85
C LEU A 107 -1.41 19.22 -19.90
N GLU A 108 -0.52 20.15 -20.27
CA GLU A 108 0.59 20.58 -19.42
C GLU A 108 0.11 21.14 -18.08
N HIS A 109 -1.03 21.83 -18.08
CA HIS A 109 -1.67 22.33 -16.87
C HIS A 109 -2.03 21.20 -15.90
N ASP A 110 -2.56 20.09 -16.41
CA ASP A 110 -2.94 18.92 -15.61
C ASP A 110 -1.71 18.27 -14.96
N ILE A 111 -0.60 18.22 -15.69
CA ILE A 111 0.68 17.75 -15.16
C ILE A 111 1.09 18.63 -13.97
N ILE A 112 1.10 19.96 -14.15
CA ILE A 112 1.50 20.91 -13.09
C ILE A 112 0.57 20.80 -11.88
N GLN A 113 -0.74 20.68 -12.11
CA GLN A 113 -1.73 20.47 -11.05
C GLN A 113 -1.42 19.20 -10.25
N VAL A 114 -1.09 18.10 -10.92
CA VAL A 114 -0.70 16.85 -10.27
C VAL A 114 0.62 16.98 -9.53
N LEU A 115 1.58 17.76 -10.03
CA LEU A 115 2.81 18.04 -9.29
C LEU A 115 2.53 18.78 -7.97
N VAL A 116 1.63 19.76 -7.97
CA VAL A 116 1.34 20.56 -6.76
C VAL A 116 0.41 19.86 -5.77
N ALA A 117 -0.65 19.22 -6.27
CA ALA A 117 -1.73 18.63 -5.47
C ALA A 117 -1.59 17.12 -5.25
N GLY A 118 -0.76 16.46 -6.05
CA GLY A 118 -0.54 15.02 -5.99
C GLY A 118 0.28 14.59 -4.77
N ARG A 119 0.78 13.36 -4.84
CA ARG A 119 1.65 12.78 -3.81
C ARG A 119 2.78 12.01 -4.47
N VAL A 120 3.99 12.17 -3.98
CA VAL A 120 5.12 11.31 -4.37
C VAL A 120 4.85 9.92 -3.81
N ARG A 121 4.90 8.90 -4.68
CA ARG A 121 4.59 7.52 -4.31
C ARG A 121 5.81 6.62 -4.30
N ALA A 122 6.82 6.96 -5.07
CA ALA A 122 8.08 6.25 -5.12
C ALA A 122 9.20 7.21 -5.47
N VAL A 123 10.35 7.02 -4.82
CA VAL A 123 11.61 7.67 -5.16
C VAL A 123 12.56 6.58 -5.68
N TYR A 124 13.20 6.85 -6.82
CA TYR A 124 14.19 5.99 -7.45
C TYR A 124 15.55 6.70 -7.31
N PRO A 125 16.31 6.42 -6.23
CA PRO A 125 17.52 7.18 -5.91
C PRO A 125 18.59 7.08 -7.00
N GLU A 126 18.72 5.90 -7.61
CA GLU A 126 19.71 5.58 -8.64
C GLU A 126 19.56 6.40 -9.92
N ASP A 127 18.32 6.69 -10.31
CA ASP A 127 18.02 7.45 -11.53
C ASP A 127 17.67 8.91 -11.21
N HIS A 128 17.75 9.32 -9.93
CA HIS A 128 17.28 10.63 -9.44
C HIS A 128 15.82 10.95 -9.83
N ARG A 129 14.99 9.92 -9.95
CA ARG A 129 13.59 10.04 -10.43
C ARG A 129 12.59 9.89 -9.30
N TRP A 130 11.49 10.61 -9.40
CA TRP A 130 10.35 10.53 -8.50
C TRP A 130 9.10 10.21 -9.32
N LEU A 131 8.28 9.28 -8.80
CA LEU A 131 6.95 9.01 -9.33
C LEU A 131 5.93 9.77 -8.48
N VAL A 132 5.30 10.76 -9.10
CA VAL A 132 4.21 11.53 -8.52
C VAL A 132 2.90 10.96 -9.03
N CYS A 133 1.95 10.76 -8.12
CA CYS A 133 0.62 10.27 -8.44
C CYS A 133 -0.41 11.33 -8.04
N GLY A 134 -1.33 11.63 -8.93
CA GLY A 134 -2.46 12.50 -8.65
C GLY A 134 -3.64 12.16 -9.53
N PHE A 135 -4.55 13.12 -9.63
CA PHE A 135 -5.73 13.04 -10.49
C PHE A 135 -5.84 14.34 -11.26
N PHE A 136 -6.31 14.24 -12.49
CA PHE A 136 -6.73 15.37 -13.29
C PHE A 136 -8.18 15.16 -13.73
N GLU A 137 -8.87 16.26 -14.02
CA GLU A 137 -10.27 16.21 -14.46
C GLU A 137 -10.34 16.41 -15.97
N SER A 138 -10.95 15.45 -16.67
CA SER A 138 -11.24 15.56 -18.09
C SER A 138 -12.71 15.25 -18.34
N CYS A 139 -13.42 16.16 -19.01
CA CYS A 139 -14.84 16.04 -19.31
C CYS A 139 -15.73 15.71 -18.07
N GLY A 140 -15.38 16.24 -16.89
CA GLY A 140 -16.10 16.00 -15.64
C GLY A 140 -15.80 14.65 -14.95
N VAL A 141 -14.79 13.92 -15.41
CA VAL A 141 -14.33 12.66 -14.81
C VAL A 141 -12.91 12.84 -14.28
N ALA A 142 -12.69 12.48 -13.02
CA ALA A 142 -11.37 12.44 -12.41
C ALA A 142 -10.61 11.18 -12.84
N LEU A 143 -9.52 11.36 -13.58
CA LEU A 143 -8.66 10.29 -14.07
C LEU A 143 -7.32 10.29 -13.32
N PRO A 144 -6.76 9.10 -13.03
CA PRO A 144 -5.46 8.99 -12.38
C PRO A 144 -4.37 9.45 -13.35
N LEU A 145 -3.41 10.25 -12.88
CA LEU A 145 -2.24 10.65 -13.65
C LEU A 145 -0.98 10.40 -12.85
N HIS A 146 -0.05 9.70 -13.47
CA HIS A 146 1.28 9.43 -12.95
C HIS A 146 2.27 10.27 -13.72
N VAL A 147 3.07 11.04 -13.00
CA VAL A 147 4.10 11.91 -13.56
C VAL A 147 5.45 11.47 -13.04
N VAL A 148 6.39 11.26 -13.95
CA VAL A 148 7.78 10.92 -13.63
C VAL A 148 8.61 12.16 -13.76
N VAL A 149 9.25 12.55 -12.67
CA VAL A 149 10.09 13.73 -12.58
C VAL A 149 11.51 13.31 -12.26
N GLU A 150 12.48 13.89 -12.93
CA GLU A 150 13.89 13.76 -12.62
C GLU A 150 14.36 15.03 -11.88
N HIS A 151 14.98 14.84 -10.72
CA HIS A 151 15.45 15.94 -9.88
C HIS A 151 16.93 16.19 -10.14
N GLN A 152 17.24 17.38 -10.65
CA GLN A 152 18.60 17.79 -10.94
C GLN A 152 19.33 18.32 -9.71
N ARG A 153 20.67 18.34 -9.74
CA ARG A 153 21.50 18.76 -8.59
C ARG A 153 21.39 20.26 -8.27
N ASP A 154 21.05 21.08 -9.27
CA ASP A 154 20.78 22.50 -9.15
C ASP A 154 19.38 22.80 -8.56
N GLY A 155 18.59 21.75 -8.30
CA GLY A 155 17.23 21.84 -7.77
C GLY A 155 16.19 22.18 -8.83
N SER A 156 16.54 22.12 -10.12
CA SER A 156 15.56 22.11 -11.21
C SER A 156 14.91 20.73 -11.35
N LEU A 157 13.71 20.70 -11.92
CA LEU A 157 12.94 19.47 -12.15
C LEU A 157 12.68 19.26 -13.63
N ASP A 158 13.04 18.09 -14.15
CA ASP A 158 12.68 17.69 -15.51
C ASP A 158 11.49 16.73 -15.46
N VAL A 159 10.38 17.10 -16.07
CA VAL A 159 9.25 16.19 -16.25
C VAL A 159 9.54 15.31 -17.46
N VAL A 160 9.98 14.10 -17.18
CA VAL A 160 10.47 13.16 -18.20
C VAL A 160 9.30 12.56 -18.98
N THR A 161 8.28 12.09 -18.27
CA THR A 161 7.08 11.49 -18.88
C THR A 161 5.89 11.59 -17.95
N ALA A 162 4.69 11.49 -18.49
CA ALA A 162 3.44 11.41 -17.74
C ALA A 162 2.50 10.42 -18.43
N PHE A 163 1.70 9.68 -17.68
CA PHE A 163 0.76 8.70 -18.24
C PHE A 163 -0.38 8.37 -17.27
N VAL A 164 -1.47 7.85 -17.82
CA VAL A 164 -2.68 7.39 -17.15
C VAL A 164 -2.53 5.90 -16.85
N PRO A 165 -2.27 5.51 -15.59
CA PRO A 165 -2.06 4.11 -15.23
C PRO A 165 -3.38 3.32 -15.31
N LYS A 166 -3.30 2.08 -15.79
CA LYS A 166 -4.41 1.11 -15.65
C LYS A 166 -4.75 0.80 -14.19
N HIS A 167 -3.76 0.92 -13.30
CA HIS A 167 -3.89 0.65 -11.87
C HIS A 167 -3.32 1.84 -11.06
N PRO A 168 -4.16 2.75 -10.54
CA PRO A 168 -3.73 4.01 -9.92
C PRO A 168 -2.76 3.85 -8.74
N HIS A 169 -2.91 2.77 -7.97
CA HIS A 169 -2.16 2.54 -6.74
C HIS A 169 -0.86 1.76 -6.96
N HIS A 170 -0.56 1.34 -8.18
CA HIS A 170 0.62 0.55 -8.47
C HIS A 170 1.85 1.43 -8.66
N ILE A 171 2.90 1.15 -7.88
CA ILE A 171 4.25 1.61 -8.16
C ILE A 171 4.79 0.79 -9.34
N ILE A 172 5.42 1.48 -10.29
CA ILE A 172 6.00 0.90 -11.49
C ILE A 172 7.46 0.54 -11.21
N SER A 173 7.92 -0.58 -11.76
CA SER A 173 9.30 -1.01 -11.59
C SER A 173 10.26 -0.15 -12.42
N ARG A 174 11.53 -0.08 -11.99
CA ARG A 174 12.59 0.65 -12.71
C ARG A 174 12.74 0.18 -14.17
N ALA A 175 12.73 -1.13 -14.40
CA ALA A 175 12.83 -1.72 -15.74
C ALA A 175 11.67 -1.28 -16.64
N ARG A 176 10.45 -1.20 -16.09
CA ARG A 176 9.28 -0.77 -16.85
C ARG A 176 9.31 0.73 -17.15
N LEU A 177 9.75 1.56 -16.21
CA LEU A 177 10.00 2.98 -16.48
C LEU A 177 11.02 3.15 -17.60
N ALA A 178 12.14 2.43 -17.55
CA ALA A 178 13.16 2.48 -18.59
C ALA A 178 12.61 2.08 -19.97
N VAL A 179 11.74 1.07 -20.05
CA VAL A 179 11.08 0.68 -21.31
C VAL A 179 10.14 1.77 -21.82
N MET A 180 9.32 2.37 -20.95
CA MET A 180 8.40 3.45 -21.36
C MET A 180 9.17 4.66 -21.89
N LEU A 181 10.27 5.03 -21.23
CA LEU A 181 11.12 6.15 -21.66
C LEU A 181 11.89 5.85 -22.95
N ARG A 182 12.38 4.62 -23.12
CA ARG A 182 13.10 4.20 -24.34
C ARG A 182 12.19 4.06 -25.56
N TYR A 183 10.89 3.84 -25.36
CA TYR A 183 9.95 3.61 -26.46
C TYR A 183 9.82 4.82 -27.39
N ASP A 184 10.23 6.01 -26.94
CA ASP A 184 10.08 7.27 -27.68
C ASP A 184 11.40 7.85 -28.23
N ASP A 185 12.57 7.43 -27.71
CA ASP A 185 13.87 7.82 -28.31
C ASP A 185 14.15 7.10 -29.64
N GLU A 186 13.49 5.96 -29.89
CA GLU A 186 13.57 5.26 -31.16
C GLU A 186 12.48 5.76 -32.12
N GLN A 187 12.88 6.32 -33.28
CA GLN A 187 12.10 6.09 -34.50
C GLN A 187 12.10 4.58 -34.73
N ILE A 188 11.12 3.88 -34.17
CA ILE A 188 10.94 2.46 -34.39
C ILE A 188 10.72 2.31 -35.89
N ARG A 189 11.77 1.95 -36.64
CA ARG A 189 11.60 1.20 -37.87
C ARG A 189 10.94 -0.08 -37.41
N THR A 190 9.61 -0.10 -37.46
CA THR A 190 8.81 -1.30 -37.25
C THR A 190 9.36 -2.32 -38.23
N ARG A 191 10.28 -3.17 -37.78
CA ARG A 191 10.35 -4.53 -38.28
C ARG A 191 9.04 -5.13 -37.81
N THR A 192 8.02 -4.94 -38.62
CA THR A 192 6.87 -5.83 -38.66
C THR A 192 7.47 -7.22 -38.74
N ALA A 193 7.49 -7.93 -37.61
CA ALA A 193 7.71 -9.36 -37.64
C ALA A 193 6.71 -9.88 -38.67
N HIS A 194 7.22 -10.50 -39.74
CA HIS A 194 6.35 -11.11 -40.73
C HIS A 194 5.46 -12.08 -39.96
N VAL A 195 4.15 -11.87 -40.04
CA VAL A 195 3.17 -12.72 -39.35
C VAL A 195 3.47 -14.16 -39.75
N GLY A 196 4.11 -14.90 -38.85
CA GLY A 196 4.31 -16.33 -39.01
C GLY A 196 2.95 -16.98 -39.23
N ASN A 197 2.90 -17.89 -40.20
CA ASN A 197 1.69 -18.50 -40.74
C ASN A 197 0.53 -18.62 -39.74
N LYS A 198 -0.65 -18.15 -40.17
CA LYS A 198 -1.95 -18.36 -39.52
C LYS A 198 -2.06 -19.83 -39.02
N PRO A 199 -2.60 -20.07 -37.81
CA PRO A 199 -2.87 -21.43 -37.34
C PRO A 199 -3.91 -22.06 -38.26
N GLY A 200 -3.45 -22.98 -39.13
CA GLY A 200 -4.29 -23.60 -40.16
C GLY A 200 -3.52 -24.05 -41.41
N HIS A 201 -2.38 -23.43 -41.74
CA HIS A 201 -1.53 -23.93 -42.82
C HIS A 201 -0.49 -24.93 -42.30
N ARG A 202 -0.83 -26.22 -42.39
CA ARG A 202 0.13 -27.32 -42.32
C ARG A 202 1.27 -27.06 -43.29
N SER A 203 2.46 -26.74 -42.78
CA SER A 203 3.68 -26.84 -43.55
C SER A 203 3.81 -28.29 -44.02
N LYS A 204 3.59 -28.54 -45.32
CA LYS A 204 4.05 -29.78 -45.97
C LYS A 204 5.57 -29.75 -45.92
N GLY A 205 6.13 -30.23 -44.82
CA GLY A 205 7.55 -30.50 -44.71
C GLY A 205 7.93 -31.44 -45.85
N LYS A 206 8.84 -30.98 -46.72
CA LYS A 206 9.58 -31.88 -47.61
C LYS A 206 10.52 -32.68 -46.72
N TRP A 207 10.14 -33.89 -46.35
CA TRP A 207 11.06 -34.84 -45.77
C TRP A 207 12.08 -35.21 -46.85
N LYS A 208 13.34 -34.82 -46.64
CA LYS A 208 14.46 -35.31 -47.45
C LYS A 208 14.56 -36.81 -47.21
N LYS A 209 14.40 -37.63 -48.26
CA LYS A 209 14.87 -39.01 -48.24
C LYS A 209 16.39 -38.99 -48.17
N GLY A 210 16.95 -39.56 -47.12
CA GLY A 210 18.37 -39.88 -47.06
C GLY A 210 18.73 -40.84 -48.18
N ALA A 211 19.91 -40.60 -48.76
CA ALA A 211 20.65 -41.57 -49.56
C ALA A 211 21.31 -42.61 -48.63
#